data_AF-A0A4Q8AL30-F1
#
_entry.id   AF-A0A4Q8AL30-F1
#
_cell.length_a   1.000
_cell.length_b   1.000
_cell.length_c   1.000
_cell.angle_alpha   90.00
_cell.angle_beta   90.00
_cell.angle_gamma   90.00
#
_symmetry.space_group_name_H-M   'P 1'
#
loop_
_entity.id
_entity.type
_entity.pdbx_description
1 polymer ?
#
loop_
_entity_poly.entity_id
_entity_poly.type
_entity_poly.pdbx_seq_one_letter_code
_entity_poly.pdbx_strand_id
1 'polypeptide(L)'
;MSRDDVTQAEENAFVRFFERVNRQVEKAIGSPPISVGAEEEVPVALRLCPLCGHQMREHNIDESSANVIVHCPVPDDARRPSPAHHEPLGELGMPASAHRLEKLAKRE
;
A
#
# COMPACT_ATOMS: atom_id res chain seq x y z
N MET A 1 22.43 -10.39 -47.36
CA MET A 1 22.44 -10.95 -45.99
C MET A 1 21.42 -10.14 -45.21
N SER A 2 20.25 -10.73 -44.94
CA SER A 2 19.04 -10.02 -44.50
C SER A 2 19.17 -9.52 -43.06
N ARG A 3 18.64 -8.31 -42.82
CA ARG A 3 18.57 -7.62 -41.52
C ARG A 3 17.60 -8.27 -40.51
N ASP A 4 16.94 -9.36 -40.90
CA ASP A 4 15.86 -9.99 -40.15
C ASP A 4 16.33 -11.12 -39.21
N ASP A 5 17.58 -11.59 -39.34
CA ASP A 5 18.11 -12.72 -38.57
C ASP A 5 18.67 -12.30 -37.19
N VAL A 6 18.98 -11.01 -37.02
CA VAL A 6 19.57 -10.45 -35.79
C VAL A 6 18.50 -10.23 -34.72
N THR A 7 17.27 -9.86 -35.10
CA THR A 7 16.20 -9.52 -34.15
C THR A 7 15.67 -10.75 -33.42
N GLN A 8 15.54 -11.89 -34.11
CA GLN A 8 14.97 -13.10 -33.53
C GLN A 8 15.92 -13.77 -32.53
N ALA A 9 17.23 -13.73 -32.77
CA ALA A 9 18.23 -14.28 -31.85
C ALA A 9 18.37 -13.46 -30.55
N GLU A 10 18.29 -12.12 -30.66
CA GLU A 10 18.35 -11.20 -29.50
C GLU A 10 17.05 -11.23 -28.68
N GLU A 11 15.88 -11.32 -29.33
CA GLU A 11 14.59 -11.54 -28.65
C GLU A 11 14.61 -12.84 -27.83
N ASN A 12 15.19 -13.91 -28.37
CA ASN A 12 15.35 -15.18 -27.66
C ASN A 12 16.33 -15.09 -26.47
N ALA A 13 17.37 -14.27 -26.55
CA ALA A 13 18.32 -14.07 -25.45
C ALA A 13 17.72 -13.25 -24.31
N PHE A 14 16.95 -12.21 -24.64
CA PHE A 14 16.25 -11.37 -23.68
C PHE A 14 15.21 -12.18 -22.88
N VAL A 15 14.38 -12.98 -23.55
CA VAL A 15 13.39 -13.86 -22.89
C VAL A 15 14.09 -14.86 -21.96
N ARG A 16 15.15 -15.53 -22.43
CA ARG A 16 15.92 -16.49 -21.63
C ARG A 16 16.55 -15.87 -20.38
N PHE A 17 16.97 -14.61 -20.46
CA PHE A 17 17.50 -13.89 -19.30
C PHE A 17 16.41 -13.71 -18.23
N PHE A 18 15.23 -13.20 -18.60
CA PHE A 18 14.14 -12.99 -17.65
C PHE A 18 13.59 -14.31 -17.11
N GLU A 19 13.53 -15.38 -17.90
CA GLU A 19 13.19 -16.71 -17.41
C GLU A 19 14.19 -17.22 -16.35
N ARG A 20 15.49 -16.97 -16.55
CA ARG A 20 16.51 -17.34 -15.57
C ARG A 20 16.38 -16.55 -14.27
N VAL A 21 16.13 -15.24 -14.37
CA VAL A 21 15.91 -14.37 -13.21
C VAL A 21 14.66 -14.82 -12.46
N ASN A 22 13.54 -15.01 -13.16
CA ASN A 22 12.27 -15.43 -12.57
C ASN A 22 12.42 -16.77 -11.82
N ARG A 23 13.08 -17.76 -12.43
CA ARG A 23 13.36 -19.07 -11.79
C ARG A 23 14.19 -18.95 -10.52
N GLN A 24 15.07 -17.95 -10.42
CA GLN A 24 15.89 -17.75 -9.23
C GLN A 24 15.11 -17.02 -8.12
N VAL A 25 14.24 -16.08 -8.49
CA VAL A 25 13.35 -15.36 -7.56
C VAL A 25 12.29 -16.30 -6.98
N GLU A 26 11.65 -17.13 -7.81
CA GLU A 26 10.67 -18.14 -7.38
C GLU A 26 11.23 -19.11 -6.35
N LYS A 27 12.51 -19.47 -6.44
CA LYS A 27 13.17 -20.32 -5.42
C LYS A 27 13.37 -19.62 -4.08
N ALA A 28 13.59 -18.31 -4.09
CA ALA A 28 13.89 -17.54 -2.89
C ALA A 28 12.62 -17.11 -2.13
N ILE A 29 11.57 -16.77 -2.87
CA ILE A 29 10.33 -16.18 -2.32
C ILE A 29 9.17 -17.19 -2.35
N GLY A 30 9.29 -18.27 -3.14
CA GLY A 30 8.17 -19.15 -3.47
C GLY A 30 7.27 -18.53 -4.55
N SER A 31 6.38 -19.33 -5.13
CA SER A 31 5.24 -18.75 -5.87
C SER A 31 4.40 -17.95 -4.87
N PRO A 32 3.91 -16.76 -5.24
CA PRO A 32 2.95 -16.06 -4.39
C PRO A 32 1.82 -17.05 -4.08
N PRO A 33 1.37 -17.14 -2.81
CA PRO A 33 0.22 -17.97 -2.51
C PRO A 33 -0.93 -17.44 -3.37
N ILE A 34 -1.31 -18.20 -4.39
CA ILE A 34 -2.60 -18.01 -5.05
C ILE A 34 -3.56 -18.44 -3.95
N SER A 35 -4.12 -17.49 -3.22
CA SER A 35 -5.13 -17.80 -2.22
C SER A 35 -6.35 -18.36 -2.95
N VAL A 36 -6.35 -19.67 -3.22
CA VAL A 36 -7.54 -20.49 -3.42
C VAL A 36 -8.19 -20.74 -2.06
N GLY A 37 -8.47 -19.64 -1.37
CA GLY A 37 -9.35 -19.60 -0.25
C GLY A 37 -10.37 -18.57 -0.65
N ALA A 38 -11.61 -19.03 -0.87
CA ALA A 38 -12.74 -18.15 -0.69
C ALA A 38 -12.59 -17.58 0.72
N GLU A 39 -12.03 -16.37 0.82
CA GLU A 39 -12.46 -15.50 1.89
C GLU A 39 -13.97 -15.51 1.72
N GLU A 40 -14.70 -16.05 2.70
CA GLU A 40 -16.11 -15.73 2.82
C GLU A 40 -16.13 -14.20 2.76
N GLU A 41 -16.45 -13.66 1.58
CA GLU A 41 -16.37 -12.24 1.34
C GLU A 41 -17.43 -11.66 2.25
N VAL A 42 -17.00 -11.24 3.44
CA VAL A 42 -17.85 -10.53 4.37
C VAL A 42 -18.49 -9.45 3.51
N PRO A 43 -19.84 -9.48 3.36
CA PRO A 43 -20.54 -8.54 2.51
C PRO A 43 -20.03 -7.15 2.82
N VAL A 44 -19.77 -6.32 1.80
CA VAL A 44 -19.15 -4.99 1.99
C VAL A 44 -19.86 -4.21 3.09
N ALA A 45 -21.19 -4.32 3.17
CA ALA A 45 -22.05 -3.75 4.21
C ALA A 45 -21.67 -4.14 5.65
N LEU A 46 -21.16 -5.35 5.87
CA LEU A 46 -20.76 -5.90 7.17
C LEU A 46 -19.28 -5.67 7.50
N ARG A 47 -18.47 -5.17 6.56
CA ARG A 47 -17.07 -4.83 6.82
C ARG A 47 -16.98 -3.62 7.75
N LEU A 48 -15.94 -3.57 8.57
CA LEU A 48 -15.67 -2.43 9.45
C LEU A 48 -14.96 -1.33 8.68
N CYS A 49 -15.34 -0.08 8.93
CA CYS A 49 -14.65 1.09 8.41
C CYS A 49 -13.24 1.20 9.02
N PRO A 50 -12.18 1.39 8.21
CA PRO A 50 -10.81 1.42 8.71
C PRO A 50 -10.48 2.68 9.54
N LEU A 51 -11.36 3.69 9.50
CA LEU A 51 -11.17 4.94 10.24
C LEU A 51 -11.93 4.94 11.57
N CYS A 52 -13.20 4.53 11.56
CA CYS A 52 -14.07 4.63 12.74
C CYS A 52 -14.48 3.29 13.37
N GLY A 53 -14.18 2.17 12.72
CA GLY A 53 -14.52 0.83 13.20
C GLY A 53 -16.00 0.45 13.15
N HIS A 54 -16.90 1.32 12.72
CA HIS A 54 -18.32 1.00 12.55
C HIS A 54 -18.56 0.21 11.25
N GLN A 55 -19.67 -0.52 11.16
CA GLN A 55 -19.98 -1.28 9.94
C GLN A 55 -20.26 -0.33 8.76
N MET A 56 -19.81 -0.69 7.56
CA MET A 56 -20.01 0.13 6.35
C MET A 56 -21.47 0.42 6.04
N ARG A 57 -22.41 -0.46 6.42
CA ARG A 57 -23.86 -0.22 6.28
C ARG A 57 -24.37 0.98 7.06
N GLU A 58 -23.63 1.45 8.07
CA GLU A 58 -23.99 2.61 8.88
C GLU A 58 -23.52 3.93 8.24
N HIS A 59 -22.72 3.86 7.17
CA HIS A 59 -22.27 5.03 6.44
C HIS A 59 -23.32 5.46 5.41
N ASN A 60 -23.43 6.77 5.20
CA ASN A 60 -24.26 7.31 4.13
C ASN A 60 -23.40 7.49 2.87
N ILE A 61 -23.84 6.93 1.74
CA ILE A 61 -23.17 7.07 0.45
C ILE A 61 -23.96 8.09 -0.36
N ASP A 62 -23.37 9.27 -0.59
CA ASP A 62 -23.91 10.32 -1.43
C ASP A 62 -23.44 10.12 -2.87
N GLU A 63 -24.38 9.76 -3.74
CA GLU A 63 -24.20 9.57 -5.18
C GLU A 63 -24.80 10.72 -6.01
N SER A 64 -25.12 11.86 -5.38
CA SER A 64 -25.77 13.01 -6.03
C SER A 64 -24.86 13.77 -7.00
N SER A 65 -23.53 13.55 -6.90
CA SER A 65 -22.52 14.18 -7.75
C SER A 65 -21.78 13.14 -8.59
N ALA A 66 -20.98 13.59 -9.57
CA ALA A 66 -20.11 12.70 -10.34
C ALA A 66 -19.06 11.98 -9.46
N ASN A 67 -18.77 12.52 -8.27
CA ASN A 67 -17.95 11.88 -7.25
C ASN A 67 -18.84 11.27 -6.19
N VAL A 68 -18.70 9.97 -5.97
CA VAL A 68 -19.36 9.27 -4.86
C VAL A 68 -18.64 9.62 -3.56
N ILE A 69 -19.37 10.16 -2.59
CA ILE A 69 -18.83 10.57 -1.28
C ILE A 69 -19.40 9.64 -0.20
N VAL A 70 -18.53 9.14 0.68
CA VAL A 70 -18.94 8.30 1.81
C VAL A 70 -18.84 9.11 3.10
N HIS A 71 -19.96 9.27 3.81
CA HIS A 71 -20.06 9.98 5.08
C HIS A 71 -19.95 9.01 6.25
N CYS A 72 -19.00 9.26 7.16
CA CYS A 72 -18.81 8.52 8.39
C CYS A 72 -19.95 8.81 9.40
N PRO A 73 -20.53 7.79 10.08
CA PRO A 73 -21.59 7.99 11.07
C PRO A 73 -21.10 8.63 12.37
N VAL A 74 -19.78 8.65 12.61
CA VAL A 74 -19.21 9.31 13.79
C VAL A 74 -19.37 10.83 13.65
N PRO A 75 -20.04 11.49 14.63
CA PRO A 75 -20.17 12.94 14.68
C PRO A 75 -18.83 13.65 14.54
N ASP A 76 -18.81 14.80 13.87
CA ASP A 76 -17.56 15.53 13.58
C ASP A 76 -16.82 15.97 14.86
N ASP A 77 -17.52 16.25 15.95
CA ASP A 77 -16.95 16.58 17.26
C ASP A 77 -16.33 15.36 17.97
N ALA A 78 -16.84 14.17 17.68
CA ALA A 78 -16.29 12.91 18.15
C ALA A 78 -15.12 12.41 17.25
N ARG A 79 -15.03 12.88 16.00
CA ARG A 79 -13.93 12.59 15.09
C ARG A 79 -12.68 13.37 15.51
N ARG A 80 -11.96 12.86 16.51
CA ARG A 80 -10.71 13.46 16.96
C ARG A 80 -9.56 13.08 16.03
N PRO A 81 -8.90 14.03 15.36
CA PRO A 81 -7.63 13.71 14.70
C PRO A 81 -6.62 13.25 15.73
N SER A 82 -5.64 12.45 15.30
CA SER A 82 -4.48 12.16 16.14
C SER A 82 -3.87 13.49 16.61
N PRO A 83 -3.42 13.57 17.88
CA PRO A 83 -2.76 14.76 18.38
C PRO A 83 -1.62 15.19 17.47
N ALA A 84 -1.46 16.50 17.26
CA ALA A 84 -0.30 17.01 16.56
C ALA A 84 0.96 16.68 17.38
N HIS A 85 1.92 15.99 16.77
CA HIS A 85 3.24 15.77 17.35
C HIS A 85 4.20 16.81 16.77
N HIS A 86 4.81 17.63 17.63
CA HIS A 86 5.80 18.65 17.25
C HIS A 86 7.23 18.19 17.53
N GLU A 87 7.43 16.90 17.79
CA GLU A 87 8.75 16.33 18.04
C GLU A 87 9.59 16.36 16.76
N PRO A 88 10.92 16.57 16.85
CA PRO A 88 11.78 16.53 15.68
C PRO A 88 11.66 15.20 14.96
N LEU A 89 11.48 15.24 13.64
CA LEU A 89 11.34 14.05 12.82
C LEU A 89 12.69 13.59 12.26
N GLY A 90 12.84 12.29 12.10
CA GLY A 90 13.94 11.67 11.36
C GLY A 90 13.72 11.68 9.84
N GLU A 91 14.65 11.07 9.09
CA GLU A 91 14.60 10.98 7.61
C GLU A 91 13.39 10.18 7.08
N LEU A 92 12.77 9.35 7.92
CA LEU A 92 11.62 8.52 7.58
C LEU A 92 10.28 9.15 8.02
N GLY A 93 10.30 10.38 8.54
CA GLY A 93 9.09 11.04 9.06
C GLY A 93 8.58 10.47 10.38
N MET A 94 9.40 9.68 11.08
CA MET A 94 9.13 9.15 12.43
C MET A 94 9.76 10.05 13.50
N PRO A 95 9.34 9.96 14.78
CA PRO A 95 10.03 10.63 15.89
C PRO A 95 11.53 10.33 15.85
N ALA A 96 12.35 11.37 15.98
CA ALA A 96 13.80 11.24 15.92
C ALA A 96 14.31 10.33 17.05
N SER A 97 15.29 9.48 16.72
CA SER A 97 15.95 8.63 17.71
C SER A 97 16.69 9.47 18.76
N ALA A 98 16.92 8.90 19.95
CA ALA A 98 17.64 9.57 21.03
C ALA A 98 18.98 10.18 20.59
N HIS A 99 19.77 9.42 19.84
CA HIS A 99 21.05 9.89 19.29
C HIS A 99 20.88 11.09 18.33
N ARG A 100 19.81 11.11 17.52
CA ARG A 100 19.54 12.23 16.60
C ARG A 100 19.02 13.45 17.36
N LEU A 101 18.19 13.27 18.38
CA LEU A 101 17.74 14.33 19.27
C LEU A 101 18.92 15.00 19.98
N GLU A 102 19.88 14.23 20.51
CA GLU A 102 21.11 14.76 21.10
C GLU A 102 21.94 15.58 20.10
N LYS A 103 22.00 15.13 18.83
CA LYS A 103 22.70 15.85 17.77
C LYS A 103 21.98 17.16 17.39
N LEU A 104 20.65 17.19 17.42
CA LEU A 104 19.86 18.39 17.14
C LEU A 104 20.00 19.42 18.27
N ALA A 105 19.89 18.99 19.53
CA ALA A 105 20.08 19.85 20.70
C ALA A 105 21.48 20.50 20.79
N LYS A 106 22.51 19.87 20.21
CA LYS A 106 23.86 20.44 20.12
C LYS A 106 24.04 21.46 18.99
N ARG A 107 23.07 21.60 18.09
CA ARG A 107 23.13 22.50 16.92
C ARG A 107 22.30 23.77 17.09
N GLU A 108 21.50 23.83 18.15
CA GLU A 108 20.85 25.04 18.65
C GLU A 108 21.79 25.82 19.56
#